data_AF-A0A1Z4GFQ0-F1
#
_entry.id   AF-A0A1Z4GFQ0-F1
#
_cell.length_a   1.000
_cell.length_b   1.000
_cell.length_c   1.000
_cell.angle_alpha   90.00
_cell.angle_beta   90.00
_cell.angle_gamma   90.00
#
_symmetry.space_group_name_H-M   'P 1'
#
loop_
_entity.id
_entity.type
_entity.pdbx_description
1 polymer ?
#
loop_
_entity_poly.entity_id
_entity_poly.type
_entity_poly.pdbx_seq_one_letter_code
_entity_poly.pdbx_strand_id
1 'polypeptide(L)'
;MLQALKTLPNYDPTLFEGAAEGYAQYRTKYPPELFDKLTEIFKLNGQGRLLDLGCGPGLIAIPLRTQFAEVIAIDPSPLSFLNKIFKLSYKFSK
;
A
#
# COMPACT_ATOMS: atom_id res chain seq x y z
N MET A 1 -13.33 25.95 -32.21
CA MET A 1 -13.98 24.79 -31.57
C MET A 1 -13.22 24.47 -30.28
N LEU A 2 -13.85 24.65 -29.12
CA LEU A 2 -13.26 24.29 -27.83
C LEU A 2 -13.22 22.76 -27.70
N GLN A 3 -12.07 22.19 -27.35
CA GLN A 3 -11.97 20.80 -26.92
C GLN A 3 -12.69 20.67 -25.57
N ALA A 4 -13.67 19.77 -25.49
CA ALA A 4 -14.32 19.41 -24.24
C ALA A 4 -13.25 18.82 -23.30
N LEU A 5 -13.01 19.52 -22.19
CA LEU A 5 -12.28 18.98 -21.04
C LEU A 5 -12.94 17.66 -20.64
N LYS A 6 -12.23 16.54 -20.78
CA LYS A 6 -12.65 15.26 -20.20
C LYS A 6 -12.68 15.44 -18.68
N THR A 7 -13.86 15.69 -18.12
CA THR A 7 -14.06 15.68 -16.68
C THR A 7 -13.74 14.27 -16.20
N LEU A 8 -12.74 14.14 -15.33
CA LEU A 8 -12.46 12.88 -14.66
C LEU A 8 -13.74 12.45 -13.93
N PRO A 9 -14.14 11.16 -13.99
CA PRO A 9 -15.29 10.70 -13.25
C PRO A 9 -15.10 10.99 -11.76
N ASN A 10 -16.17 11.43 -11.08
CA ASN A 10 -16.14 11.57 -9.62
C ASN A 10 -15.80 10.21 -9.00
N TYR A 11 -14.92 10.23 -7.99
CA TYR A 11 -14.51 9.02 -7.28
C TYR A 11 -15.73 8.37 -6.61
N ASP A 12 -16.03 7.13 -7.00
CA ASP A 12 -17.02 6.29 -6.36
C ASP A 12 -16.33 5.48 -5.23
N PRO A 13 -16.63 5.74 -3.95
CA PRO A 13 -16.02 5.02 -2.85
C PRO A 13 -16.39 3.53 -2.80
N THR A 14 -17.44 3.12 -3.52
CA THR A 14 -17.93 1.73 -3.55
C THR A 14 -17.26 0.88 -4.64
N LEU A 15 -16.40 1.47 -5.48
CA LEU A 15 -15.75 0.82 -6.63
C LEU A 15 -15.00 -0.48 -6.27
N PHE A 16 -14.59 -0.64 -5.02
CA PHE A 16 -13.85 -1.81 -4.52
C PHE A 16 -14.59 -2.61 -3.45
N GLU A 17 -15.84 -2.25 -3.12
CA GLU A 17 -16.66 -3.01 -2.17
C GLU A 17 -16.93 -4.43 -2.69
N GLY A 18 -16.76 -5.44 -1.84
CA GLY A 18 -16.99 -6.86 -2.17
C GLY A 18 -15.92 -7.54 -3.03
N ALA A 19 -15.08 -6.80 -3.75
CA ALA A 19 -14.02 -7.39 -4.60
C ALA A 19 -12.74 -7.76 -3.83
N ALA A 20 -12.48 -7.12 -2.69
CA ALA A 20 -11.16 -7.20 -2.08
C ALA A 20 -10.89 -8.49 -1.28
N GLU A 21 -11.90 -9.26 -0.88
CA GLU A 21 -11.72 -10.59 -0.27
C GLU A 21 -11.16 -11.58 -1.30
N GLY A 22 -11.77 -11.61 -2.49
CA GLY A 22 -11.22 -12.35 -3.63
C GLY A 22 -9.85 -11.81 -4.05
N TYR A 23 -9.67 -10.50 -4.08
CA TYR A 23 -8.38 -9.89 -4.43
C TYR A 23 -7.25 -10.31 -3.47
N ALA A 24 -7.47 -10.27 -2.15
CA ALA A 24 -6.44 -10.65 -1.19
C ALA A 24 -6.11 -12.14 -1.21
N GLN A 25 -7.10 -12.99 -1.49
CA GLN A 25 -6.92 -14.45 -1.56
C GLN A 25 -6.21 -14.92 -2.85
N TYR A 26 -6.47 -14.27 -4.00
CA TYR A 26 -5.91 -14.70 -5.29
C TYR A 26 -4.69 -13.90 -5.75
N ARG A 27 -4.38 -12.76 -5.15
CA ARG A 27 -3.21 -11.98 -5.53
C ARG A 27 -1.95 -12.67 -5.01
N THR A 28 -1.18 -13.21 -5.94
CA THR A 28 0.13 -13.80 -5.68
C THR A 28 0.99 -12.83 -4.89
N LYS A 29 1.50 -13.28 -3.74
CA LYS A 29 2.46 -12.49 -2.96
C LYS A 29 3.67 -12.19 -3.83
N TYR A 30 4.28 -11.03 -3.63
CA TYR A 30 5.55 -10.75 -4.27
C TYR A 30 6.62 -11.75 -3.80
N PRO A 31 7.46 -12.24 -4.72
CA PRO A 31 8.54 -13.14 -4.37
C PRO A 31 9.54 -12.43 -3.43
N PRO A 32 10.11 -13.11 -2.42
CA PRO A 32 11.09 -12.50 -1.48
C PRO A 32 12.22 -11.76 -2.18
N GLU A 33 12.69 -12.28 -3.32
CA GLU A 33 13.78 -11.74 -4.12
C GLU A 33 13.49 -10.33 -4.64
N LEU A 34 12.22 -9.92 -4.74
CA LEU A 34 11.86 -8.54 -5.06
C LEU A 34 12.32 -7.60 -3.93
N PHE A 35 12.07 -7.97 -2.68
CA PHE A 35 12.41 -7.14 -1.52
C PHE A 35 13.92 -7.08 -1.29
N ASP A 36 14.64 -8.17 -1.60
CA ASP A 36 16.10 -8.19 -1.60
C ASP A 36 16.66 -7.19 -2.64
N LYS A 37 16.14 -7.23 -3.88
CA LYS A 37 16.53 -6.25 -4.91
C LYS A 37 16.23 -4.82 -4.48
N LEU A 38 15.06 -4.56 -3.89
CA LEU A 38 14.70 -3.22 -3.40
C LEU A 38 15.67 -2.76 -2.30
N THR A 39 16.01 -3.66 -1.37
CA THR A 39 16.99 -3.37 -0.31
C THR A 39 18.35 -3.01 -0.90
N GLU A 40 18.80 -3.73 -1.92
CA GLU A 40 20.07 -3.48 -2.62
C GLU A 40 20.06 -2.15 -3.37
N ILE A 41 19.06 -1.93 -4.24
CA ILE A 41 18.96 -0.75 -5.12
C ILE A 41 18.89 0.54 -4.30
N PHE A 42 18.05 0.56 -3.27
CA PHE A 42 17.85 1.73 -2.43
C PHE A 42 18.82 1.80 -1.24
N LYS A 43 19.71 0.81 -1.10
CA LYS A 43 20.67 0.69 0.01
C LYS A 43 19.97 0.84 1.37
N LEU A 44 18.83 0.16 1.51
CA LEU A 44 18.01 0.25 2.71
C LEU A 44 18.80 -0.29 3.90
N ASN A 45 18.80 0.46 4.99
CA ASN A 45 19.66 0.20 6.15
C ASN A 45 18.91 0.31 7.48
N GLY A 46 17.58 0.25 7.45
CA GLY A 46 16.75 0.43 8.64
C GLY A 46 16.54 1.89 9.03
N GLN A 47 17.01 2.86 8.24
CA GLN A 47 16.78 4.29 8.45
C GLN A 47 15.77 4.85 7.44
N GLY A 48 15.35 6.11 7.62
CA GLY A 48 14.41 6.76 6.73
C GLY A 48 12.96 6.28 6.93
N ARG A 49 12.09 6.66 6.00
CA ARG A 49 10.64 6.45 6.10
C ARG A 49 10.09 5.88 4.79
N LEU A 50 9.22 4.89 4.90
CA LEU A 50 8.44 4.35 3.77
C LEU A 50 7.03 4.94 3.79
N LEU A 51 6.56 5.41 2.64
CA LEU A 51 5.16 5.77 2.40
C LEU A 51 4.58 4.84 1.33
N ASP A 52 3.62 4.01 1.72
CA ASP A 52 2.91 3.06 0.86
C ASP A 52 1.47 3.56 0.63
N LEU A 53 1.17 4.01 -0.59
CA LEU A 53 -0.12 4.58 -0.98
C LEU A 53 -0.92 3.54 -1.79
N GLY A 54 -2.16 3.27 -1.38
CA GLY A 54 -2.94 2.14 -1.89
C GLY A 54 -2.39 0.81 -1.39
N CYS A 55 -2.04 0.74 -0.10
CA CYS A 55 -1.30 -0.39 0.46
C CYS A 55 -2.09 -1.71 0.48
N GLY A 56 -3.42 -1.66 0.32
CA GLY A 56 -4.33 -2.80 0.43
C GLY A 56 -4.06 -3.62 1.69
N PRO A 57 -3.84 -4.95 1.59
CA PRO A 57 -3.51 -5.79 2.74
C PRO A 57 -2.05 -5.68 3.23
N GLY A 58 -1.25 -4.75 2.69
CA GLY A 58 0.12 -4.48 3.15
C GLY A 58 1.19 -5.37 2.51
N LEU A 59 1.01 -5.80 1.25
CA LEU A 59 1.96 -6.68 0.54
C LEU A 59 3.37 -6.11 0.42
N ILE A 60 3.53 -4.78 0.48
CA ILE A 60 4.82 -4.08 0.43
C ILE A 60 5.23 -3.55 1.81
N ALA A 61 4.32 -2.84 2.48
CA ALA A 61 4.57 -2.29 3.82
C ALA A 61 5.04 -3.35 4.84
N ILE A 62 4.44 -4.55 4.85
CA ILE A 62 4.76 -5.58 5.86
C ILE A 62 6.16 -6.17 5.63
N PRO A 63 6.55 -6.66 4.43
CA PRO A 63 7.89 -7.20 4.21
C PRO A 63 9.02 -6.19 4.44
N LEU A 64 8.79 -4.91 4.14
CA LEU A 64 9.81 -3.86 4.28
C LEU A 64 9.86 -3.20 5.66
N ARG A 65 9.00 -3.59 6.62
CA ARG A 65 8.84 -2.89 7.90
C ARG A 65 10.12 -2.70 8.72
N THR A 66 11.09 -3.61 8.61
CA THR A 66 12.37 -3.55 9.34
C THR A 66 13.46 -2.77 8.60
N GLN A 67 13.22 -2.45 7.32
CA GLN A 67 14.17 -1.77 6.45
C GLN A 67 14.10 -0.24 6.56
N PHE A 68 13.13 0.28 7.33
CA PHE A 68 12.91 1.70 7.58
C PHE A 68 12.72 1.97 9.07
N ALA A 69 12.92 3.22 9.50
CA ALA A 69 12.64 3.66 10.87
C ALA A 69 11.14 3.92 11.11
N GLU A 70 10.39 4.23 10.05
CA GLU A 70 8.93 4.38 10.08
C GLU A 70 8.33 3.89 8.76
N VAL A 71 7.19 3.19 8.83
CA VAL A 71 6.38 2.84 7.67
C VAL A 71 4.98 3.42 7.82
N ILE A 72 4.56 4.21 6.85
CA ILE A 72 3.24 4.79 6.74
C ILE A 72 2.54 4.13 5.58
N ALA A 73 1.43 3.45 5.84
CA ALA A 73 0.65 2.75 4.83
C ALA A 73 -0.77 3.32 4.83
N ILE A 74 -1.26 3.72 3.65
CA ILE A 74 -2.55 4.41 3.48
C ILE A 74 -3.33 3.71 2.38
N ASP A 75 -4.56 3.30 2.67
CA ASP A 75 -5.52 2.82 1.68
C ASP A 75 -6.92 3.37 2.00
N PRO A 76 -7.64 3.95 1.03
CA PRO A 76 -9.01 4.45 1.25
C PRO A 76 -10.06 3.32 1.33
N SER A 77 -9.71 2.08 0.96
CA SER A 77 -10.64 0.96 0.93
C SER A 77 -11.02 0.49 2.35
N PRO A 78 -12.33 0.31 2.63
CA PRO A 78 -12.78 -0.25 3.90
C PRO A 78 -12.42 -1.74 4.06
N LEU A 79 -11.99 -2.42 2.98
CA LEU A 79 -11.63 -3.83 3.00
C LEU A 79 -10.15 -4.11 3.25
N SER A 80 -9.39 -3.12 3.73
CA SER A 80 -8.08 -3.43 4.29
C SER A 80 -8.30 -4.36 5.49
N PHE A 81 -7.68 -5.55 5.46
CA PHE A 81 -7.68 -6.51 6.58
C PHE A 81 -7.01 -5.95 7.86
N LEU A 82 -6.56 -4.70 7.79
CA LEU A 82 -6.07 -3.88 8.88
C LEU A 82 -7.29 -3.13 9.44
N ASN A 83 -7.99 -3.75 10.39
CA ASN A 83 -9.14 -3.16 11.08
C ASN A 83 -8.92 -1.67 11.41
N LYS A 84 -9.70 -0.79 10.74
CA LYS A 84 -9.89 0.68 10.91
C LYS A 84 -9.28 1.54 9.79
N ILE A 85 -10.16 2.24 9.06
CA ILE A 85 -9.85 3.50 8.37
C ILE A 85 -9.23 4.44 9.40
N PHE A 86 -7.92 4.60 9.44
CA PHE A 86 -7.23 5.72 10.09
C PHE A 86 -5.80 5.75 9.55
N LYS A 87 -5.19 6.93 9.56
CA LYS A 87 -3.74 7.13 9.47
C LYS A 87 -3.00 6.10 10.35
N LEU A 88 -2.72 4.93 9.81
CA LEU A 88 -1.93 3.89 10.46
C LEU A 88 -0.47 4.25 10.18
N SER A 89 0.04 5.21 10.96
CA SER A 89 1.46 5.18 11.30
C SER A 89 1.65 3.90 12.10
N TYR A 90 1.94 2.79 11.41
CA TYR A 90 2.60 1.70 12.09
C TYR A 90 4.00 2.22 12.44
N LYS A 91 4.10 2.76 13.66
CA LYS A 91 5.39 2.76 14.33
C LYS A 91 5.67 1.30 14.68
N PHE A 92 6.18 0.56 13.71
CA PHE A 92 6.93 -0.67 13.99
C PHE A 92 8.22 -0.21 14.68
N SER A 93 8.12 0.28 15.91
CA SER A 93 9.28 0.42 16.78
C SER A 93 9.86 -0.98 16.91
N LYS A 94 11.13 -1.12 16.53
CA LYS A 94 11.92 -2.32 16.76
C LYS A 94 11.83 -2.78 18.20
#